data_AF-A0A8C0V8K7-F1
#
_entry.id   AF-A0A8C0V8K7-F1
#
_cell.length_a   1.000
_cell.length_b   1.000
_cell.length_c   1.000
_cell.angle_alpha   90.00
_cell.angle_beta   90.00
_cell.angle_gamma   90.00
#
_symmetry.space_group_name_H-M   'P 1'
#
loop_
_entity.id
_entity.type
_entity.pdbx_description
1 polymer ?
#
loop_
_entity_poly.entity_id
_entity_poly.type
_entity_poly.pdbx_seq_one_letter_code
_entity_poly.pdbx_strand_id
1 'polypeptide(L)'
;RFFLGLLTQIILILRQFSVNYSILLLGSLLKSGDSPEISFLAGHRGYWKTAAVKSSHWNFNWEYWNTSGFQATGQEHPNSLRHKYNFIADVVEKIAPAVVHIELFRKLPFSKREVPVASGSGFIVSEDGLIVTNAHVVTNKNRVKVELKNGETYEAKIKDVDEKSDIALIKIDSQGKLPVLLLGQSADLRPGEFVVAIGSPFSLQNTVTTGIVSTTQRGGKELGLRNSDMDYIQTDAIINYGNSGGPLVNLDGEVIGINTLKVTAGISFAIPSDKIKKFLTESHDRQAKGKAVTKKKYIGIRMMSLTPSKARELKDRHKDFPDVVSGAYVIEVIPETPAEAGGLKDNDVIISINGQSISSASDVSDIIKKDSTLHMVVRRGNEDVMLTVVPEEIDP
;
A
#
# COMPACT_ATOMS: atom_id res chain seq x y z
N ARG A 1 -17.00 9.47 -51.74
CA ARG A 1 -16.91 10.91 -51.35
C ARG A 1 -18.00 11.30 -50.34
N PHE A 2 -19.25 10.87 -50.52
CA PHE A 2 -20.38 11.11 -49.57
C PHE A 2 -20.18 10.51 -48.16
N PHE A 3 -19.70 9.27 -48.08
CA PHE A 3 -19.42 8.58 -46.80
C PHE A 3 -18.22 9.16 -46.03
N LEU A 4 -17.22 9.68 -46.74
CA LEU A 4 -16.02 10.22 -46.11
C LEU A 4 -16.29 11.59 -45.47
N GLY A 5 -17.11 12.44 -46.10
CA GLY A 5 -17.48 13.75 -45.55
C GLY A 5 -18.37 13.65 -44.29
N LEU A 6 -19.31 12.69 -44.28
CA LEU A 6 -20.18 12.42 -43.13
C LEU A 6 -19.38 11.92 -41.92
N LEU A 7 -18.39 11.05 -42.15
CA LEU A 7 -17.52 10.53 -41.09
C LEU A 7 -16.65 11.64 -40.48
N THR A 8 -16.12 12.56 -41.30
CA THR A 8 -15.27 13.67 -40.82
C THR A 8 -16.07 14.67 -39.98
N GLN A 9 -17.32 14.97 -40.34
CA GLN A 9 -18.20 15.83 -39.54
C GLN A 9 -18.63 15.17 -38.22
N ILE A 10 -18.93 13.87 -38.23
CA ILE A 10 -19.24 13.11 -37.00
C ILE A 10 -18.03 13.09 -36.06
N ILE A 11 -16.80 12.91 -36.58
CA ILE A 11 -15.57 12.93 -35.77
C ILE A 11 -15.28 14.33 -35.20
N LEU A 12 -15.56 15.41 -35.95
CA LEU A 12 -15.42 16.78 -35.46
C LEU A 12 -16.43 17.10 -34.34
N ILE A 13 -17.67 16.62 -34.45
CA ILE A 13 -18.70 16.76 -33.42
C ILE A 13 -18.34 15.93 -32.17
N LEU A 14 -17.86 14.69 -32.34
CA LEU A 14 -17.42 13.84 -31.22
C LEU A 14 -16.20 14.42 -30.50
N ARG A 15 -15.27 15.08 -31.20
CA ARG A 15 -14.13 15.80 -30.58
C ARG A 15 -14.58 16.96 -29.69
N GLN A 16 -15.70 17.60 -29.98
CA GLN A 16 -16.23 18.71 -29.18
C GLN A 16 -16.99 18.22 -27.92
N PHE A 17 -17.43 16.96 -27.90
CA PHE A 17 -18.24 16.36 -26.81
C PHE A 17 -17.52 15.28 -26.00
N SER A 18 -16.26 14.97 -26.30
CA SER A 18 -15.47 13.88 -25.68
C SER A 18 -15.15 14.05 -24.18
N VAL A 19 -15.68 15.04 -23.47
CA VAL A 19 -15.30 15.24 -22.06
C VAL A 19 -16.24 14.54 -21.07
N ASN A 20 -17.49 14.17 -21.40
CA ASN A 20 -18.41 13.59 -20.38
C ASN A 20 -19.56 12.67 -20.85
N TYR A 21 -19.61 12.21 -22.10
CA TYR A 21 -20.76 11.44 -22.61
C TYR A 21 -20.37 10.08 -23.23
N SER A 22 -21.12 9.03 -22.88
CA SER A 22 -21.10 7.75 -23.60
C SER A 22 -22.14 7.82 -24.72
N ILE A 23 -21.69 7.93 -25.97
CA ILE A 23 -22.57 7.98 -27.15
C ILE A 23 -22.57 6.58 -27.78
N LEU A 24 -23.75 5.94 -27.84
CA LEU A 24 -23.94 4.62 -28.44
C LEU A 24 -24.70 4.81 -29.76
N LEU A 25 -24.00 4.61 -30.88
CA LEU A 25 -24.56 4.72 -32.23
C LEU A 25 -25.20 3.39 -32.65
N LEU A 26 -26.53 3.28 -32.53
CA LEU A 26 -27.32 2.23 -33.16
C LEU A 26 -28.02 2.83 -34.38
N GLY A 27 -27.51 2.55 -35.58
CA GLY A 27 -28.14 2.93 -36.83
C GLY A 27 -28.99 1.79 -37.38
N SER A 28 -30.31 1.94 -37.44
CA SER A 28 -31.17 1.13 -38.30
C SER A 28 -31.61 1.97 -39.50
N LEU A 29 -31.20 1.57 -40.71
CA LEU A 29 -31.76 2.10 -41.94
C LEU A 29 -33.13 1.46 -42.17
N LEU A 30 -34.21 2.12 -41.73
CA LEU A 30 -35.56 1.76 -42.16
C LEU A 30 -35.80 2.40 -43.52
N LYS A 31 -35.88 1.56 -44.55
CA LYS A 31 -36.23 1.99 -45.91
C LYS A 31 -37.75 1.89 -46.06
N SER A 32 -38.46 2.99 -45.82
CA SER A 32 -39.84 3.16 -46.28
C SER A 32 -40.07 4.59 -46.75
N GLY A 33 -40.19 4.76 -48.07
CA GLY A 33 -40.50 6.05 -48.72
C GLY A 33 -39.29 6.92 -49.08
N ASP A 34 -39.52 7.88 -49.99
CA ASP A 34 -38.54 8.66 -50.77
C ASP A 34 -37.66 9.66 -49.97
N SER A 35 -37.34 9.38 -48.71
CA SER A 35 -36.41 10.18 -47.91
C SER A 35 -35.71 9.32 -46.86
N PRO A 36 -34.37 9.16 -46.89
CA PRO A 36 -33.66 8.45 -45.83
C PRO A 36 -33.68 9.30 -44.54
N GLU A 37 -34.41 8.85 -43.52
CA GLU A 37 -34.33 9.40 -42.16
C GLU A 37 -33.20 8.72 -41.38
N ILE A 38 -32.33 9.52 -40.77
CA ILE A 38 -31.33 9.04 -39.83
C ILE A 38 -31.77 9.48 -38.43
N SER A 39 -32.03 8.51 -37.56
CA SER A 39 -32.39 8.74 -36.17
C SER A 39 -31.18 8.48 -35.27
N PHE A 40 -30.96 9.34 -34.28
CA PHE A 40 -29.90 9.18 -33.28
C PHE A 40 -30.49 9.10 -31.87
N LEU A 41 -29.83 8.30 -31.03
CA LEU A 41 -30.10 8.19 -29.59
C LEU A 41 -28.86 8.71 -28.85
N ALA A 42 -29.07 9.70 -27.98
CA ALA A 42 -28.04 10.19 -27.07
C ALA A 42 -28.61 10.21 -25.64
N GLY A 43 -27.80 9.85 -24.66
CA GLY A 43 -28.22 9.75 -23.27
C GLY A 43 -27.09 9.99 -22.27
N HIS A 44 -27.48 10.39 -21.06
CA HIS A 44 -26.58 10.55 -19.91
C HIS A 44 -27.27 10.00 -18.66
N ARG A 45 -26.57 9.16 -17.88
CA ARG A 45 -27.05 8.58 -16.59
C ARG A 45 -28.49 8.05 -16.63
N GLY A 46 -28.82 7.22 -17.62
CA GLY A 46 -30.09 6.45 -17.65
C GLY A 46 -31.30 7.13 -18.29
N TYR A 47 -31.16 8.36 -18.83
CA TYR A 47 -32.23 9.03 -19.59
C TYR A 47 -31.91 9.04 -21.09
N TRP A 48 -32.87 8.62 -21.91
CA TRP A 48 -32.74 8.49 -23.36
C TRP A 48 -33.77 9.36 -24.08
N LYS A 49 -33.37 10.05 -25.15
CA LYS A 49 -34.29 10.71 -26.09
C LYS A 49 -33.88 10.44 -27.53
N THR A 50 -34.88 10.27 -28.39
CA THR A 50 -34.74 10.10 -29.84
C THR A 50 -34.80 11.44 -30.56
N ALA A 51 -33.87 11.70 -31.48
CA ALA A 51 -33.94 12.81 -32.42
C ALA A 51 -33.93 12.27 -33.87
N ALA A 52 -34.83 12.78 -34.70
CA ALA A 52 -34.92 12.43 -36.13
C ALA A 52 -34.58 13.65 -36.99
N VAL A 53 -33.76 13.45 -38.02
CA VAL A 53 -33.39 14.50 -38.99
C VAL A 53 -34.05 14.19 -40.34
N LYS A 54 -34.91 15.10 -40.81
CA LYS A 54 -35.51 15.02 -42.17
C LYS A 54 -34.66 15.78 -43.18
N SER A 55 -34.32 15.12 -44.28
CA SER A 55 -33.49 15.67 -45.34
C SER A 55 -34.30 16.54 -46.30
N SER A 56 -34.36 17.85 -46.06
CA SER A 56 -34.28 18.85 -47.13
C SER A 56 -34.14 20.24 -46.51
N HIS A 57 -33.07 20.94 -46.87
CA HIS A 57 -32.63 22.26 -46.38
C HIS A 57 -31.89 22.25 -45.03
N TRP A 58 -30.56 22.32 -45.12
CA TRP A 58 -29.65 22.54 -44.00
C TRP A 58 -29.71 24.01 -43.53
N ASN A 59 -30.81 24.40 -42.89
CA ASN A 59 -30.85 25.57 -42.02
C ASN A 59 -30.93 25.09 -40.58
N PHE A 60 -29.78 25.05 -39.90
CA PHE A 60 -29.74 24.87 -38.45
C PHE A 60 -30.24 26.16 -37.79
N ASN A 61 -31.55 26.24 -37.54
CA ASN A 61 -32.09 27.27 -36.66
C ASN A 61 -31.87 26.80 -35.22
N TRP A 62 -30.76 27.21 -34.61
CA TRP A 62 -30.56 27.07 -33.17
C TRP A 62 -31.42 28.13 -32.48
N GLU A 63 -32.73 27.85 -32.34
CA GLU A 63 -33.50 28.57 -31.33
C GLU A 63 -32.82 28.34 -29.98
N TYR A 64 -32.44 29.45 -29.37
CA TYR A 64 -31.82 29.56 -28.07
C TYR A 64 -32.45 28.57 -27.08
N TRP A 65 -31.70 27.55 -26.70
CA TRP A 65 -31.97 26.82 -25.48
C TRP A 65 -31.77 27.81 -24.34
N ASN A 66 -32.86 28.45 -23.94
CA ASN A 66 -32.89 29.34 -22.79
C ASN A 66 -32.64 28.46 -21.55
N THR A 67 -31.38 28.36 -21.13
CA THR A 67 -30.93 27.60 -19.95
C THR A 67 -31.27 28.31 -18.63
N SER A 68 -32.07 29.38 -18.66
CA SER A 68 -32.54 30.12 -17.49
C SER A 68 -33.66 29.43 -16.71
N GLY A 69 -34.06 28.20 -17.08
CA GLY A 69 -35.06 27.39 -16.36
C GLY A 69 -34.63 25.97 -15.99
N PHE A 70 -33.46 25.49 -16.44
CA PHE A 70 -32.94 24.18 -16.05
C PHE A 70 -31.88 24.35 -14.95
N GLN A 71 -32.33 24.82 -13.77
CA GLN A 71 -31.70 24.34 -12.55
C GLN A 71 -32.06 22.86 -12.46
N ALA A 72 -31.12 21.99 -12.84
CA ALA A 72 -31.11 20.62 -12.34
C ALA A 72 -30.84 20.71 -10.83
N THR A 73 -31.85 21.13 -10.07
CA THR A 73 -31.98 20.74 -8.69
C THR A 73 -32.19 19.23 -8.78
N GLY A 74 -31.11 18.47 -8.62
CA GLY A 74 -31.26 17.08 -8.24
C GLY A 74 -32.08 17.14 -6.96
N GLN A 75 -33.39 16.87 -7.05
CA GLN A 75 -34.20 16.72 -5.86
C GLN A 75 -33.60 15.54 -5.13
N GLU A 76 -32.79 15.82 -4.11
CA GLU A 76 -32.46 14.83 -3.11
C GLU A 76 -33.81 14.36 -2.58
N HIS A 77 -34.18 13.14 -2.92
CA HIS A 77 -35.35 12.50 -2.36
C HIS A 77 -34.87 11.86 -1.06
N PRO A 78 -35.01 12.51 0.12
CA PRO A 78 -34.47 11.99 1.38
C PRO A 78 -35.09 10.63 1.76
N ASN A 79 -36.22 10.28 1.14
CA ASN A 79 -36.85 8.97 1.30
C ASN A 79 -36.30 7.86 0.40
N SER A 80 -35.42 8.18 -0.54
CA SER A 80 -34.76 7.19 -1.39
C SER A 80 -33.86 6.29 -0.57
N LEU A 81 -33.88 4.98 -0.87
CA LEU A 81 -32.97 4.00 -0.27
C LEU A 81 -31.50 4.38 -0.47
N ARG A 82 -31.18 5.05 -1.59
CA ARG A 82 -29.83 5.57 -1.88
C ARG A 82 -29.38 6.61 -0.86
N HIS A 83 -30.28 7.47 -0.39
CA HIS A 83 -29.93 8.51 0.59
C HIS A 83 -29.88 7.93 2.00
N LYS A 84 -30.71 6.93 2.30
CA LYS A 84 -30.83 6.34 3.65
C LYS A 84 -29.73 5.34 4.01
N TYR A 85 -29.20 4.58 3.03
CA TYR A 85 -28.37 3.41 3.32
C TYR A 85 -26.96 3.44 2.70
N ASN A 86 -26.52 4.57 2.15
CA ASN A 86 -25.18 4.71 1.58
C ASN A 86 -24.09 5.07 2.61
N PHE A 87 -24.16 4.49 3.80
CA PHE A 87 -23.22 4.78 4.89
C PHE A 87 -21.75 4.55 4.50
N ILE A 88 -21.46 3.61 3.60
CA ILE A 88 -20.10 3.40 3.08
C ILE A 88 -19.61 4.61 2.27
N ALA A 89 -20.49 5.21 1.46
CA ALA A 89 -20.14 6.40 0.69
C ALA A 89 -19.85 7.58 1.62
N ASP A 90 -20.67 7.75 2.67
CA ASP A 90 -20.50 8.82 3.66
C ASP A 90 -19.15 8.70 4.38
N VAL A 91 -18.79 7.47 4.79
CA VAL A 91 -17.49 7.17 5.41
C VAL A 91 -16.33 7.49 4.45
N VAL A 92 -16.42 7.05 3.20
CA VAL A 92 -15.37 7.30 2.19
C VAL A 92 -15.21 8.79 1.92
N GLU A 93 -16.31 9.52 1.78
CA GLU A 93 -16.29 10.97 1.56
C GLU A 93 -15.59 11.70 2.71
N LYS A 94 -15.90 11.31 3.94
CA LYS A 94 -15.30 11.85 5.16
C LYS A 94 -13.80 11.56 5.26
N ILE A 95 -13.36 10.33 5.02
CA ILE A 95 -11.98 9.90 5.31
C ILE A 95 -11.00 10.14 4.16
N ALA A 96 -11.48 10.12 2.90
CA ALA A 96 -10.61 10.12 1.73
C ALA A 96 -9.61 11.29 1.67
N PRO A 97 -9.92 12.53 2.11
CA PRO A 97 -8.95 13.63 2.11
C PRO A 97 -7.70 13.37 2.95
N ALA A 98 -7.79 12.55 4.00
CA ALA A 98 -6.69 12.24 4.91
C ALA A 98 -5.90 10.96 4.53
N VAL A 99 -6.30 10.28 3.45
CA VAL A 99 -5.61 9.10 2.91
C VAL A 99 -4.61 9.57 1.86
N VAL A 100 -3.39 9.01 1.91
CA VAL A 100 -2.29 9.41 1.04
C VAL A 100 -1.73 8.22 0.27
N HIS A 101 -1.19 8.50 -0.91
CA HIS A 101 -0.38 7.57 -1.67
C HIS A 101 1.09 7.71 -1.25
N ILE A 102 1.79 6.59 -1.07
CA ILE A 102 3.21 6.56 -0.73
C ILE A 102 3.96 5.84 -1.83
N GLU A 103 5.00 6.47 -2.35
CA GLU A 103 5.84 5.90 -3.41
C GLU A 103 7.31 5.97 -3.02
N LEU A 104 8.00 4.84 -3.19
CA LEU A 104 9.44 4.73 -2.95
C LEU A 104 10.22 4.86 -4.24
N PHE A 105 11.21 5.76 -4.23
CA PHE A 105 12.10 5.98 -5.36
C PHE A 105 13.51 5.52 -5.04
N ARG A 106 14.06 4.65 -5.90
CA ARG A 106 15.47 4.29 -5.90
C ARG A 106 16.20 5.16 -6.91
N LYS A 107 17.31 5.77 -6.47
CA LYS A 107 18.23 6.46 -7.37
C LYS A 107 19.17 5.46 -8.01
N LEU A 108 19.23 5.42 -9.34
CA LEU A 108 20.14 4.53 -10.05
C LEU A 108 21.60 4.99 -9.87
N PRO A 109 22.55 4.06 -9.63
CA PRO A 109 23.97 4.38 -9.69
C PRO A 109 24.31 5.02 -11.04
N PHE A 110 25.11 6.10 -11.03
CA PHE A 110 25.57 6.80 -12.23
C PHE A 110 24.48 7.48 -13.08
N SER A 111 23.25 7.61 -12.59
CA SER A 111 22.17 8.33 -13.27
C SER A 111 21.39 9.23 -12.30
N LYS A 112 20.91 10.37 -12.81
CA LYS A 112 19.95 11.22 -12.06
C LYS A 112 18.51 10.70 -12.13
N ARG A 113 18.27 9.58 -12.83
CA ARG A 113 16.93 8.98 -12.93
C ARG A 113 16.56 8.28 -11.63
N GLU A 114 15.39 8.63 -11.12
CA GLU A 114 14.71 7.92 -10.04
C GLU A 114 13.77 6.89 -10.67
N VAL A 115 13.75 5.68 -10.12
CA VAL A 115 12.84 4.61 -10.53
C VAL A 115 11.93 4.27 -9.36
N PRO A 116 10.60 4.23 -9.55
CA PRO A 116 9.69 3.78 -8.52
C PRO A 116 9.91 2.28 -8.25
N VAL A 117 10.08 1.91 -6.99
CA VAL A 117 10.40 0.53 -6.57
C VAL A 117 9.33 -0.09 -5.70
N ALA A 118 8.54 0.72 -4.99
CA ALA A 118 7.42 0.26 -4.20
C ALA A 118 6.34 1.36 -4.14
N SER A 119 5.11 0.92 -3.90
CA SER A 119 3.93 1.75 -3.79
C SER A 119 3.10 1.22 -2.63
N GLY A 120 2.50 2.13 -1.87
CA GLY A 120 1.58 1.80 -0.79
C GLY A 120 0.66 2.98 -0.49
N SER A 121 -0.04 2.87 0.63
CA SER A 121 -0.91 3.90 1.18
C SER A 121 -0.49 4.29 2.58
N GLY A 122 -0.99 5.43 3.04
CA GLY A 122 -0.91 5.85 4.44
C GLY A 122 -2.09 6.74 4.79
N PHE A 123 -2.11 7.22 6.03
CA PHE A 123 -3.09 8.21 6.45
C PHE A 123 -2.51 9.21 7.44
N ILE A 124 -3.03 10.43 7.38
CA ILE A 124 -2.56 11.56 8.17
C ILE A 124 -3.21 11.49 9.56
N VAL A 125 -2.37 11.55 10.60
CA VAL A 125 -2.78 11.46 12.01
C VAL A 125 -2.57 12.77 12.78
N SER A 126 -1.98 13.79 12.13
CA SER A 126 -1.76 15.12 12.71
C SER A 126 -1.86 16.21 11.66
N GLU A 127 -2.41 17.37 12.04
CA GLU A 127 -2.59 18.52 11.15
C GLU A 127 -1.26 19.06 10.60
N ASP A 128 -0.16 18.81 11.30
CA ASP A 128 1.20 19.23 10.91
C ASP A 128 1.90 18.27 9.93
N GLY A 129 1.27 17.15 9.57
CA GLY A 129 1.75 16.22 8.53
C GLY A 129 2.42 14.95 9.01
N LEU A 130 2.13 14.48 10.23
CA LEU A 130 2.46 13.11 10.62
C LEU A 130 1.55 12.11 9.91
N ILE A 131 2.15 11.08 9.33
CA ILE A 131 1.48 10.03 8.55
C ILE A 131 1.89 8.67 9.08
N VAL A 132 0.91 7.78 9.24
CA VAL A 132 1.12 6.37 9.59
C VAL A 132 0.98 5.52 8.34
N THR A 133 1.85 4.51 8.23
CA THR A 133 1.82 3.46 7.19
C THR A 133 2.44 2.18 7.74
N ASN A 134 2.58 1.14 6.92
CA ASN A 134 3.33 -0.06 7.29
C ASN A 134 4.85 0.16 7.20
N ALA A 135 5.61 -0.57 8.02
CA ALA A 135 7.07 -0.52 7.98
C ALA A 135 7.59 -0.99 6.61
N HIS A 136 7.09 -2.11 6.09
CA HIS A 136 7.53 -2.66 4.81
C HIS A 136 7.30 -1.73 3.60
N VAL A 137 6.40 -0.75 3.71
CA VAL A 137 6.15 0.26 2.66
C VAL A 137 7.30 1.26 2.57
N VAL A 138 8.05 1.49 3.66
CA VAL A 138 9.07 2.54 3.74
C VAL A 138 10.50 2.03 3.98
N THR A 139 10.69 0.73 4.26
CA THR A 139 12.01 0.13 4.45
C THR A 139 12.87 0.17 3.17
N ASN A 140 14.21 0.33 3.32
CA ASN A 140 15.28 0.20 2.30
C ASN A 140 15.88 1.49 1.69
N LYS A 141 16.22 2.52 2.49
CA LYS A 141 17.07 3.68 2.08
C LYS A 141 16.62 4.43 0.80
N ASN A 142 15.35 4.31 0.41
CA ASN A 142 14.81 4.98 -0.78
C ASN A 142 14.16 6.31 -0.37
N ARG A 143 14.13 7.28 -1.29
CA ARG A 143 13.40 8.53 -1.04
C ARG A 143 11.90 8.22 -1.02
N VAL A 144 11.23 8.62 0.05
CA VAL A 144 9.79 8.46 0.23
C VAL A 144 9.11 9.71 -0.30
N LYS A 145 8.23 9.57 -1.29
CA LYS A 145 7.30 10.63 -1.69
C LYS A 145 5.90 10.28 -1.25
N VAL A 146 5.17 11.29 -0.81
CA VAL A 146 3.78 11.21 -0.42
C VAL A 146 2.98 12.08 -1.37
N GLU A 147 1.91 11.53 -1.93
CA GLU A 147 0.94 12.27 -2.72
C GLU A 147 -0.40 12.34 -1.98
N LEU A 148 -0.93 13.55 -1.84
CA LEU A 148 -2.23 13.82 -1.23
C LEU A 148 -3.36 13.65 -2.25
N LYS A 149 -4.61 13.53 -1.77
CA LYS A 149 -5.80 13.42 -2.63
C LYS A 149 -5.96 14.56 -3.65
N ASN A 150 -5.44 15.76 -3.35
CA ASN A 150 -5.47 16.92 -4.25
C ASN A 150 -4.39 16.87 -5.35
N GLY A 151 -3.52 15.85 -5.36
CA GLY A 151 -2.41 15.68 -6.31
C GLY A 151 -1.11 16.38 -5.89
N GLU A 152 -1.08 17.05 -4.73
CA GLU A 152 0.16 17.63 -4.21
C GLU A 152 1.11 16.55 -3.74
N THR A 153 2.40 16.70 -4.07
CA THR A 153 3.45 15.75 -3.73
C THR A 153 4.46 16.36 -2.77
N TYR A 154 4.86 15.58 -1.78
CA TYR A 154 5.79 15.98 -0.72
C TYR A 154 6.88 14.94 -0.55
N GLU A 155 8.10 15.38 -0.27
CA GLU A 155 9.14 14.50 0.23
C GLU A 155 8.88 14.22 1.72
N ALA A 156 8.85 12.95 2.10
CA ALA A 156 8.61 12.54 3.47
C ALA A 156 9.90 12.07 4.15
N LYS A 157 10.01 12.41 5.43
CA LYS A 157 11.08 11.93 6.31
C LYS A 157 10.55 10.82 7.20
N ILE A 158 11.26 9.71 7.27
CA ILE A 158 10.96 8.65 8.23
C ILE A 158 11.28 9.17 9.63
N LYS A 159 10.31 9.09 10.54
CA LYS A 159 10.41 9.56 11.93
C LYS A 159 10.62 8.42 12.91
N ASP A 160 9.99 7.27 12.65
CA ASP A 160 10.12 6.09 13.48
C ASP A 160 9.62 4.85 12.73
N VAL A 161 10.13 3.68 13.06
CA VAL A 161 9.78 2.40 12.43
C VAL A 161 9.82 1.28 13.45
N ASP A 162 8.69 0.58 13.61
CA ASP A 162 8.60 -0.69 14.32
C ASP A 162 8.37 -1.83 13.33
N GLU A 163 9.44 -2.49 12.93
CA GLU A 163 9.38 -3.67 12.04
C GLU A 163 8.70 -4.88 12.70
N LYS A 164 8.69 -4.98 14.04
CA LYS A 164 8.05 -6.12 14.71
C LYS A 164 6.54 -6.06 14.55
N SER A 165 5.98 -4.86 14.68
CA SER A 165 4.54 -4.61 14.51
C SER A 165 4.17 -4.18 13.09
N ASP A 166 5.16 -4.02 12.21
CA ASP A 166 5.02 -3.52 10.83
C ASP A 166 4.33 -2.13 10.74
N ILE A 167 4.74 -1.20 11.61
CA ILE A 167 4.23 0.18 11.65
C ILE A 167 5.38 1.17 11.40
N ALA A 168 5.14 2.20 10.58
CA ALA A 168 6.05 3.33 10.43
C ALA A 168 5.34 4.68 10.59
N LEU A 169 6.10 5.64 11.12
CA LEU A 169 5.73 7.05 11.20
C LEU A 169 6.60 7.84 10.24
N ILE A 170 5.97 8.58 9.34
CA ILE A 170 6.66 9.51 8.44
C ILE A 170 6.10 10.94 8.62
N LYS A 171 6.86 11.94 8.18
CA LYS A 171 6.50 13.36 8.27
C LYS A 171 6.70 14.05 6.93
N ILE A 172 5.69 14.79 6.52
CA ILE A 172 5.77 15.76 5.41
C ILE A 172 5.67 17.19 5.96
N ASP A 173 6.27 18.14 5.26
CA ASP A 173 6.25 19.55 5.64
C ASP A 173 5.30 20.31 4.68
N SER A 174 4.02 20.42 5.07
CA SER A 174 3.00 21.19 4.34
C SER A 174 2.90 22.64 4.85
N GLN A 175 2.50 23.55 3.97
CA GLN A 175 2.31 24.97 4.29
C GLN A 175 0.99 25.27 5.02
N GLY A 176 0.08 24.30 5.09
CA GLY A 176 -1.24 24.44 5.71
C GLY A 176 -1.62 23.26 6.59
N LYS A 177 -2.76 23.39 7.28
CA LYS A 177 -3.32 22.29 8.09
C LYS A 177 -3.85 21.19 7.18
N LEU A 178 -3.46 19.96 7.48
CA LEU A 178 -3.91 18.78 6.75
C LEU A 178 -5.15 18.15 7.40
N PRO A 179 -6.04 17.52 6.61
CA PRO A 179 -7.12 16.70 7.16
C PRO A 179 -6.54 15.49 7.89
N VAL A 180 -7.15 15.08 9.01
CA VAL A 180 -6.65 14.01 9.87
C VAL A 180 -7.70 12.94 10.11
N LEU A 181 -7.25 11.70 10.33
CA LEU A 181 -8.08 10.64 10.88
C LEU A 181 -7.76 10.40 12.35
N LEU A 182 -8.81 10.21 13.15
CA LEU A 182 -8.69 9.85 14.56
C LEU A 182 -8.56 8.34 14.71
N LEU A 183 -7.83 7.90 15.72
CA LEU A 183 -7.70 6.48 16.05
C LEU A 183 -8.84 6.07 17.00
N GLY A 184 -9.69 5.16 16.53
CA GLY A 184 -10.73 4.51 17.34
C GLY A 184 -10.14 3.49 18.33
N GLN A 185 -10.98 2.77 19.06
CA GLN A 185 -10.56 1.73 20.02
C GLN A 185 -10.75 0.34 19.42
N SER A 186 -9.65 -0.29 19.01
CA SER A 186 -9.69 -1.64 18.43
C SER A 186 -10.11 -2.71 19.44
N ALA A 187 -9.89 -2.48 20.74
CA ALA A 187 -10.36 -3.34 21.82
C ALA A 187 -11.89 -3.46 21.91
N ASP A 188 -12.63 -2.44 21.46
CA ASP A 188 -14.09 -2.39 21.55
C ASP A 188 -14.79 -2.96 20.29
N LEU A 189 -14.01 -3.38 19.30
CA LEU A 189 -14.53 -3.93 18.05
C LEU A 189 -15.38 -5.18 18.32
N ARG A 190 -16.50 -5.28 17.60
CA ARG A 190 -17.35 -6.46 17.60
C ARG A 190 -17.21 -7.23 16.28
N PRO A 191 -17.15 -8.57 16.33
CA PRO A 191 -17.33 -9.37 15.12
C PRO A 191 -18.65 -9.00 14.42
N GLY A 192 -18.60 -8.80 13.11
CA GLY A 192 -19.73 -8.37 12.28
C GLY A 192 -19.82 -6.87 12.02
N GLU A 193 -19.00 -6.03 12.66
CA GLU A 193 -18.99 -4.60 12.35
C GLU A 193 -18.50 -4.32 10.93
N PHE A 194 -19.21 -3.42 10.24
CA PHE A 194 -18.80 -2.94 8.92
C PHE A 194 -17.53 -2.12 9.01
N VAL A 195 -16.63 -2.37 8.07
CA VAL A 195 -15.36 -1.68 7.94
C VAL A 195 -15.08 -1.32 6.49
N VAL A 196 -14.36 -0.22 6.32
CA VAL A 196 -13.90 0.26 5.02
C VAL A 196 -12.37 0.23 5.01
N ALA A 197 -11.80 -0.52 4.08
CA ALA A 197 -10.38 -0.49 3.79
C ALA A 197 -10.16 0.43 2.58
N ILE A 198 -9.44 1.53 2.80
CA ILE A 198 -9.18 2.52 1.75
C ILE A 198 -7.67 2.66 1.53
N GLY A 199 -7.30 2.85 0.28
CA GLY A 199 -5.96 3.24 -0.12
C GLY A 199 -5.99 4.11 -1.35
N SER A 200 -4.82 4.64 -1.71
CA SER A 200 -4.62 5.43 -2.91
C SER A 200 -3.53 4.79 -3.78
N PRO A 201 -3.81 3.66 -4.47
CA PRO A 201 -2.83 3.10 -5.40
C PRO A 201 -2.58 4.01 -6.60
N PHE A 202 -1.30 4.22 -6.94
CA PHE A 202 -0.84 4.76 -8.23
C PHE A 202 -1.46 6.09 -8.66
N SER A 203 -1.81 6.97 -7.71
CA SER A 203 -2.40 8.29 -7.99
C SER A 203 -3.73 8.24 -8.78
N LEU A 204 -4.31 7.04 -8.96
CA LEU A 204 -5.49 6.79 -9.80
C LEU A 204 -6.61 6.27 -8.91
N GLN A 205 -7.51 7.17 -8.49
CA GLN A 205 -8.74 6.92 -7.72
C GLN A 205 -8.62 5.95 -6.54
N ASN A 206 -8.85 6.44 -5.32
CA ASN A 206 -8.78 5.63 -4.10
C ASN A 206 -9.43 4.25 -4.28
N THR A 207 -8.68 3.18 -4.01
CA THR A 207 -9.24 1.83 -3.98
C THR A 207 -9.93 1.66 -2.64
N VAL A 208 -11.26 1.59 -2.72
CA VAL A 208 -12.13 1.39 -1.58
C VAL A 208 -12.67 -0.03 -1.64
N THR A 209 -12.50 -0.76 -0.55
CA THR A 209 -13.16 -2.05 -0.33
C THR A 209 -13.88 -1.99 1.01
N THR A 210 -14.98 -2.74 1.12
CA THR A 210 -15.78 -2.81 2.34
C THR A 210 -15.96 -4.27 2.71
N GLY A 211 -16.12 -4.51 4.01
CA GLY A 211 -16.36 -5.83 4.56
C GLY A 211 -16.84 -5.72 5.99
N ILE A 212 -16.72 -6.80 6.72
CA ILE A 212 -16.96 -6.89 8.15
C ILE A 212 -15.71 -7.32 8.90
N VAL A 213 -15.67 -7.07 10.20
CA VAL A 213 -14.70 -7.70 11.10
C VAL A 213 -15.11 -9.16 11.33
N SER A 214 -14.30 -10.10 10.89
CA SER A 214 -14.54 -11.53 11.16
C SER A 214 -14.11 -11.92 12.57
N THR A 215 -13.00 -11.35 13.06
CA THR A 215 -12.43 -11.62 14.39
C THR A 215 -11.50 -10.47 14.78
N THR A 216 -11.46 -10.12 16.05
CA THR A 216 -10.67 -8.99 16.57
C THR A 216 -9.31 -9.39 17.14
N GLN A 217 -9.11 -10.69 17.40
CA GLN A 217 -7.93 -11.23 18.07
C GLN A 217 -7.47 -12.52 17.39
N ARG A 218 -6.93 -12.41 16.16
CA ARG A 218 -6.26 -13.55 15.54
C ARG A 218 -4.75 -13.45 15.78
N GLY A 219 -4.22 -14.38 16.58
CA GLY A 219 -2.79 -14.41 16.89
C GLY A 219 -1.94 -14.72 15.66
N GLY A 220 -0.85 -13.98 15.47
CA GLY A 220 0.06 -14.18 14.33
C GLY A 220 0.63 -15.60 14.23
N LYS A 221 0.77 -16.31 15.35
CA LYS A 221 1.16 -17.73 15.39
C LYS A 221 0.17 -18.64 14.65
N GLU A 222 -1.14 -18.34 14.70
CA GLU A 222 -2.18 -19.06 13.96
C GLU A 222 -2.11 -18.79 12.45
N LEU A 223 -1.48 -17.69 12.06
CA LEU A 223 -1.24 -17.29 10.67
C LEU A 223 0.08 -17.86 10.11
N GLY A 224 0.77 -18.72 10.87
CA GLY A 224 2.08 -19.25 10.50
C GLY A 224 3.23 -18.26 10.72
N LEU A 225 2.97 -17.08 11.29
CA LEU A 225 4.00 -16.10 11.68
C LEU A 225 4.62 -16.56 13.00
N ARG A 226 5.56 -17.50 12.92
CA ARG A 226 6.17 -18.21 14.07
C ARG A 226 6.76 -17.30 15.15
N ASN A 227 7.07 -16.04 14.81
CA ASN A 227 7.66 -15.04 15.72
C ASN A 227 6.76 -13.83 15.99
N SER A 228 5.46 -13.90 15.66
CA SER A 228 4.52 -12.81 15.93
C SER A 228 3.74 -13.10 17.22
N ASP A 229 4.01 -12.31 18.25
CA ASP A 229 3.17 -12.24 19.48
C ASP A 229 2.04 -11.20 19.32
N MET A 230 1.69 -10.87 18.08
CA MET A 230 0.72 -9.83 17.76
C MET A 230 -0.61 -10.44 17.36
N ASP A 231 -1.69 -9.85 17.87
CA ASP A 231 -3.04 -10.11 17.41
C ASP A 231 -3.42 -9.13 16.29
N TYR A 232 -4.04 -9.67 15.25
CA TYR A 232 -4.53 -8.91 14.11
C TYR A 232 -6.05 -8.86 14.07
N ILE A 233 -6.58 -7.78 13.52
CA ILE A 233 -7.98 -7.70 13.11
C ILE A 233 -8.11 -8.47 11.81
N GLN A 234 -9.02 -9.45 11.78
CA GLN A 234 -9.38 -10.16 10.57
C GLN A 234 -10.61 -9.52 9.93
N THR A 235 -10.56 -9.30 8.62
CA THR A 235 -11.69 -8.81 7.82
C THR A 235 -11.77 -9.54 6.49
N ASP A 236 -12.96 -9.56 5.90
CA ASP A 236 -13.18 -9.97 4.50
C ASP A 236 -13.10 -8.79 3.51
N ALA A 237 -12.93 -7.55 3.99
CA ALA A 237 -12.60 -6.41 3.15
C ALA A 237 -11.30 -6.69 2.40
N ILE A 238 -11.33 -6.57 1.06
CA ILE A 238 -10.21 -6.96 0.22
C ILE A 238 -9.04 -5.99 0.44
N ILE A 239 -7.92 -6.52 0.94
CA ILE A 239 -6.64 -5.82 1.03
C ILE A 239 -5.72 -6.27 -0.13
N ASN A 240 -5.07 -5.31 -0.77
CA ASN A 240 -4.09 -5.51 -1.83
C ASN A 240 -2.90 -4.55 -1.65
N TYR A 241 -1.88 -4.66 -2.51
CA TYR A 241 -0.70 -3.77 -2.46
C TYR A 241 -1.05 -2.27 -2.52
N GLY A 242 -2.19 -1.93 -3.12
CA GLY A 242 -2.64 -0.55 -3.28
C GLY A 242 -3.18 0.09 -2.01
N ASN A 243 -3.87 -0.66 -1.15
CA ASN A 243 -4.39 -0.17 0.13
C ASN A 243 -3.60 -0.63 1.36
N SER A 244 -2.57 -1.46 1.18
CA SER A 244 -1.56 -1.76 2.21
C SER A 244 -0.94 -0.48 2.76
N GLY A 245 -0.81 -0.39 4.08
CA GLY A 245 -0.41 0.81 4.82
C GLY A 245 -1.53 1.85 5.01
N GLY A 246 -2.63 1.75 4.26
CA GLY A 246 -3.81 2.60 4.42
C GLY A 246 -4.66 2.22 5.64
N PRO A 247 -5.66 3.05 6.00
CA PRO A 247 -6.48 2.80 7.17
C PRO A 247 -7.58 1.77 6.90
N LEU A 248 -7.86 0.96 7.91
CA LEU A 248 -9.13 0.25 8.10
C LEU A 248 -9.98 1.10 9.05
N VAL A 249 -11.17 1.54 8.60
CA VAL A 249 -12.02 2.43 9.38
C VAL A 249 -13.38 1.82 9.71
N ASN A 250 -13.96 2.22 10.84
CA ASN A 250 -15.34 1.91 11.21
C ASN A 250 -16.32 2.89 10.56
N LEU A 251 -17.62 2.71 10.84
CA LEU A 251 -18.69 3.57 10.29
C LEU A 251 -18.68 5.00 10.83
N ASP A 252 -18.00 5.26 11.96
CA ASP A 252 -17.83 6.61 12.49
C ASP A 252 -16.66 7.35 11.82
N GLY A 253 -15.92 6.69 10.93
CA GLY A 253 -14.75 7.23 10.23
C GLY A 253 -13.50 7.26 11.10
N GLU A 254 -13.45 6.45 12.17
CA GLU A 254 -12.29 6.29 13.02
C GLU A 254 -11.43 5.12 12.52
N VAL A 255 -10.11 5.28 12.61
CA VAL A 255 -9.17 4.23 12.25
C VAL A 255 -9.15 3.17 13.34
N ILE A 256 -9.54 1.96 12.97
CA ILE A 256 -9.49 0.79 13.84
C ILE A 256 -8.30 -0.12 13.53
N GLY A 257 -7.62 0.08 12.39
CA GLY A 257 -6.34 -0.56 12.11
C GLY A 257 -5.62 -0.08 10.84
N ILE A 258 -4.44 -0.64 10.57
CA ILE A 258 -3.67 -0.44 9.34
C ILE A 258 -3.80 -1.68 8.46
N ASN A 259 -4.26 -1.52 7.22
CA ASN A 259 -4.35 -2.59 6.24
C ASN A 259 -2.95 -3.18 5.97
N THR A 260 -2.72 -4.47 6.16
CA THR A 260 -1.34 -5.03 6.08
C THR A 260 -1.25 -6.24 5.15
N LEU A 261 -1.93 -7.33 5.46
CA LEU A 261 -1.73 -8.61 4.77
C LEU A 261 -3.03 -9.14 4.18
N LYS A 262 -2.92 -9.79 3.02
CA LYS A 262 -3.93 -10.71 2.50
C LYS A 262 -3.35 -12.11 2.50
N VAL A 263 -4.03 -13.07 3.11
CA VAL A 263 -3.60 -14.48 3.11
C VAL A 263 -4.31 -15.27 2.02
N THR A 264 -5.63 -15.11 1.89
CA THR A 264 -6.43 -15.76 0.84
C THR A 264 -7.66 -14.90 0.52
N ALA A 265 -8.49 -15.33 -0.44
CA ALA A 265 -9.75 -14.66 -0.73
C ALA A 265 -10.66 -14.65 0.52
N GLY A 266 -11.19 -13.48 0.88
CA GLY A 266 -12.04 -13.30 2.07
C GLY A 266 -11.32 -13.33 3.41
N ILE A 267 -9.98 -13.39 3.44
CA ILE A 267 -9.19 -13.31 4.67
C ILE A 267 -8.05 -12.31 4.52
N SER A 268 -8.28 -11.15 5.12
CA SER A 268 -7.36 -10.02 5.18
C SER A 268 -7.13 -9.59 6.63
N PHE A 269 -5.97 -8.98 6.88
CA PHE A 269 -5.51 -8.61 8.22
C PHE A 269 -5.12 -7.15 8.31
N ALA A 270 -5.47 -6.56 9.44
CA ALA A 270 -5.05 -5.22 9.82
C ALA A 270 -4.41 -5.19 11.22
N ILE A 271 -3.43 -4.32 11.38
CA ILE A 271 -2.79 -4.01 12.67
C ILE A 271 -3.76 -3.21 13.54
N PRO A 272 -4.10 -3.63 14.77
CA PRO A 272 -5.08 -2.93 15.60
C PRO A 272 -4.68 -1.48 15.98
N SER A 273 -5.64 -0.56 16.00
CA SER A 273 -5.42 0.86 16.30
C SER A 273 -4.79 1.12 17.66
N ASP A 274 -5.06 0.28 18.67
CA ASP A 274 -4.45 0.46 20.00
C ASP A 274 -2.95 0.16 20.00
N LYS A 275 -2.47 -0.69 19.06
CA LYS A 275 -1.02 -0.85 18.81
C LYS A 275 -0.42 0.39 18.17
N ILE A 276 -1.16 1.03 17.25
CA ILE A 276 -0.76 2.31 16.64
C ILE A 276 -0.64 3.38 17.72
N LYS A 277 -1.63 3.53 18.60
CA LYS A 277 -1.59 4.49 19.72
C LYS A 277 -0.37 4.28 20.60
N LYS A 278 -0.09 3.02 20.97
CA LYS A 278 1.10 2.67 21.74
C LYS A 278 2.38 3.09 21.01
N PHE A 279 2.51 2.74 19.74
CA PHE A 279 3.66 3.11 18.91
C PHE A 279 3.85 4.63 18.81
N LEU A 280 2.78 5.40 18.56
CA LEU A 280 2.84 6.86 18.49
C LEU A 280 3.24 7.48 19.83
N THR A 281 2.71 6.96 20.95
CA THR A 281 3.07 7.43 22.30
C THR A 281 4.56 7.18 22.57
N GLU A 282 5.05 5.98 22.30
CA GLU A 282 6.47 5.64 22.47
C GLU A 282 7.37 6.43 21.53
N SER A 283 6.93 6.70 20.31
CA SER A 283 7.65 7.51 19.32
C SER A 283 7.81 8.96 19.78
N HIS A 284 6.71 9.56 20.22
CA HIS A 284 6.71 10.91 20.81
C HIS A 284 7.66 10.98 22.01
N ASP A 285 7.60 9.98 22.89
CA ASP A 285 8.48 9.87 24.06
C ASP A 285 9.96 9.77 23.69
N ARG A 286 10.30 8.96 22.67
CA ARG A 286 11.68 8.85 22.15
C ARG A 286 12.18 10.19 21.61
N GLN A 287 11.34 10.87 20.81
CA GLN A 287 11.66 12.16 20.21
C GLN A 287 11.83 13.26 21.27
N ALA A 288 10.93 13.34 22.25
CA ALA A 288 10.98 14.32 23.33
C ALA A 288 12.21 14.14 24.25
N LYS A 289 12.62 12.89 24.48
CA LYS A 289 13.80 12.56 25.30
C LYS A 289 15.12 12.71 24.54
N GLY A 290 15.10 13.16 23.27
CA GLY A 290 16.29 13.26 22.43
C GLY A 290 16.96 11.91 22.17
N LYS A 291 16.27 10.79 22.44
CA LYS A 291 16.76 9.46 22.10
C LYS A 291 16.59 9.32 20.59
N ALA A 292 17.66 9.64 19.86
CA ALA A 292 17.77 9.37 18.44
C ALA A 292 17.24 7.97 18.16
N VAL A 293 16.47 7.81 17.08
CA VAL A 293 16.06 6.49 16.59
C VAL A 293 17.32 5.65 16.57
N THR A 294 17.37 4.59 17.38
CA THR A 294 18.57 3.79 17.54
C THR A 294 18.91 3.25 16.17
N LYS A 295 19.99 3.77 15.57
CA LYS A 295 20.45 3.33 14.25
C LYS A 295 20.52 1.81 14.26
N LYS A 296 19.89 1.19 13.26
CA LYS A 296 19.90 -0.26 13.17
C LYS A 296 21.27 -0.71 12.73
N LYS A 297 21.76 -1.79 13.34
CA LYS A 297 23.02 -2.41 12.93
C LYS A 297 22.73 -3.41 11.82
N TYR A 298 23.48 -3.31 10.72
CA TYR A 298 23.29 -4.09 9.51
C TYR A 298 24.63 -4.66 9.04
N ILE A 299 24.63 -5.92 8.58
CA ILE A 299 25.82 -6.57 8.02
C ILE A 299 25.62 -7.08 6.58
N GLY A 300 24.38 -7.13 6.07
CA GLY A 300 24.12 -7.52 4.67
C GLY A 300 24.13 -9.01 4.35
N ILE A 301 23.37 -9.79 5.11
CA ILE A 301 23.24 -11.24 4.86
C ILE A 301 21.77 -11.66 4.84
N ARG A 302 21.47 -12.69 4.06
CA ARG A 302 20.25 -13.49 4.21
C ARG A 302 20.64 -14.82 4.82
N MET A 303 19.89 -15.23 5.84
CA MET A 303 20.17 -16.41 6.60
C MET A 303 18.89 -17.15 6.99
N MET A 304 19.05 -18.41 7.35
CA MET A 304 18.00 -19.23 7.94
C MET A 304 18.57 -20.08 9.07
N SER A 305 17.72 -20.40 10.06
CA SER A 305 18.09 -21.34 11.12
C SER A 305 18.28 -22.74 10.52
N LEU A 306 19.39 -23.38 10.85
CA LEU A 306 19.68 -24.74 10.41
C LEU A 306 18.99 -25.74 11.33
N THR A 307 18.01 -26.46 10.80
CA THR A 307 17.39 -27.60 11.49
C THR A 307 18.06 -28.91 11.10
N PRO A 308 18.00 -29.98 11.91
CA PRO A 308 18.57 -31.27 11.55
C PRO A 308 18.02 -31.85 10.23
N SER A 309 16.74 -31.60 9.93
CA SER A 309 16.15 -31.98 8.65
C SER A 309 16.75 -31.21 7.48
N LYS A 310 16.98 -29.91 7.64
CA LYS A 310 17.57 -29.06 6.60
C LYS A 310 19.05 -29.35 6.39
N ALA A 311 19.80 -29.58 7.47
CA ALA A 311 21.20 -29.98 7.40
C ALA A 311 21.38 -31.24 6.54
N ARG A 312 20.54 -32.27 6.75
CA ARG A 312 20.52 -33.47 5.89
C ARG A 312 20.20 -33.14 4.44
N GLU A 313 19.16 -32.37 4.19
CA GLU A 313 18.75 -31.96 2.83
C GLU A 313 19.87 -31.17 2.10
N LEU A 314 20.62 -30.33 2.82
CA LEU A 314 21.75 -29.59 2.26
C LEU A 314 22.96 -30.49 2.02
N LYS A 315 23.26 -31.42 2.93
CA LYS A 315 24.32 -32.43 2.78
C LYS A 315 24.09 -33.36 1.59
N ASP A 316 22.84 -33.74 1.34
CA ASP A 316 22.48 -34.58 0.20
C ASP A 316 22.66 -33.86 -1.14
N ARG A 317 22.44 -32.54 -1.17
CA ARG A 317 22.59 -31.71 -2.38
C ARG A 317 24.02 -31.22 -2.61
N HIS A 318 24.74 -30.92 -1.55
CA HIS A 318 26.09 -30.36 -1.55
C HIS A 318 27.00 -31.28 -0.74
N LYS A 319 27.80 -32.11 -1.42
CA LYS A 319 28.67 -33.10 -0.77
C LYS A 319 29.70 -32.46 0.17
N ASP A 320 30.05 -31.21 -0.11
CA ASP A 320 30.95 -30.35 0.64
C ASP A 320 30.26 -29.59 1.79
N PHE A 321 28.93 -29.72 1.97
CA PHE A 321 28.25 -29.08 3.08
C PHE A 321 28.80 -29.60 4.42
N PRO A 322 29.03 -28.74 5.41
CA PRO A 322 29.57 -29.13 6.72
C PRO A 322 28.73 -30.19 7.45
N ASP A 323 29.39 -31.01 8.27
CA ASP A 323 28.70 -31.90 9.23
C ASP A 323 28.28 -31.12 10.48
N VAL A 324 27.24 -30.29 10.33
CA VAL A 324 26.66 -29.46 11.38
C VAL A 324 25.15 -29.62 11.41
N VAL A 325 24.59 -29.74 12.61
CA VAL A 325 23.15 -30.00 12.82
C VAL A 325 22.39 -28.79 13.37
N SER A 326 23.10 -27.71 13.72
CA SER A 326 22.57 -26.47 14.29
C SER A 326 23.44 -25.27 13.91
N GLY A 327 22.85 -24.07 13.91
CA GLY A 327 23.52 -22.82 13.55
C GLY A 327 22.65 -21.93 12.67
N ALA A 328 23.22 -20.83 12.17
CA ALA A 328 22.58 -19.99 11.16
C ALA A 328 23.27 -20.20 9.81
N TYR A 329 22.54 -20.77 8.85
CA TYR A 329 23.01 -20.99 7.48
C TYR A 329 22.89 -19.70 6.67
N VAL A 330 24.00 -19.26 6.09
CA VAL A 330 24.09 -18.08 5.23
C VAL A 330 23.66 -18.47 3.82
N ILE A 331 22.52 -17.94 3.40
CA ILE A 331 21.95 -18.19 2.08
C ILE A 331 22.65 -17.30 1.04
N GLU A 332 22.84 -16.03 1.39
CA GLU A 332 23.35 -15.00 0.49
C GLU A 332 24.07 -13.92 1.30
N VAL A 333 25.26 -13.55 0.84
CA VAL A 333 25.98 -12.35 1.27
C VAL A 333 25.80 -11.27 0.22
N ILE A 334 25.30 -10.10 0.65
CA ILE A 334 24.99 -9.00 -0.26
C ILE A 334 26.31 -8.28 -0.61
N PRO A 335 26.59 -7.99 -1.89
CA PRO A 335 27.79 -7.24 -2.28
C PRO A 335 27.86 -5.85 -1.66
N GLU A 336 29.08 -5.34 -1.45
CA GLU A 336 29.37 -4.02 -0.88
C GLU A 336 28.81 -3.86 0.54
N THR A 337 28.77 -4.93 1.34
CA THR A 337 28.29 -4.92 2.73
C THR A 337 29.34 -5.35 3.74
N PRO A 338 29.16 -5.07 5.04
CA PRO A 338 30.12 -5.48 6.06
C PRO A 338 30.40 -6.98 6.14
N ALA A 339 29.41 -7.82 5.84
CA ALA A 339 29.61 -9.27 5.83
C ALA A 339 30.52 -9.73 4.70
N GLU A 340 30.38 -9.15 3.50
CA GLU A 340 31.29 -9.42 2.38
C GLU A 340 32.71 -8.94 2.72
N ALA A 341 32.84 -7.71 3.22
CA ALA A 341 34.13 -7.14 3.63
C ALA A 341 34.80 -7.94 4.75
N GLY A 342 34.02 -8.51 5.66
CA GLY A 342 34.48 -9.39 6.73
C GLY A 342 34.78 -10.83 6.29
N GLY A 343 34.59 -11.15 5.00
CA GLY A 343 34.97 -12.44 4.41
C GLY A 343 33.94 -13.56 4.60
N LEU A 344 32.71 -13.23 4.98
CA LEU A 344 31.60 -14.17 5.02
C LEU A 344 31.22 -14.58 3.59
N LYS A 345 30.82 -15.84 3.40
CA LYS A 345 30.43 -16.37 2.09
C LYS A 345 29.09 -17.09 2.16
N ASP A 346 28.47 -17.18 1.00
CA ASP A 346 27.32 -18.06 0.80
C ASP A 346 27.67 -19.49 1.23
N ASN A 347 26.70 -20.17 1.82
CA ASN A 347 26.81 -21.51 2.37
C ASN A 347 27.62 -21.66 3.67
N ASP A 348 28.17 -20.59 4.23
CA ASP A 348 28.73 -20.63 5.58
C ASP A 348 27.64 -20.98 6.60
N VAL A 349 28.00 -21.74 7.63
CA VAL A 349 27.14 -21.95 8.81
C VAL A 349 27.76 -21.26 10.01
N ILE A 350 27.09 -20.22 10.53
CA ILE A 350 27.53 -19.50 11.72
C ILE A 350 27.20 -20.35 12.94
N ILE A 351 28.24 -20.70 13.72
CA ILE A 351 28.12 -21.57 14.91
C ILE A 351 28.46 -20.85 16.21
N SER A 352 29.18 -19.73 16.14
CA SER A 352 29.49 -18.90 17.31
C SER A 352 29.68 -17.44 16.92
N ILE A 353 29.28 -16.51 17.78
CA ILE A 353 29.62 -15.09 17.68
C ILE A 353 30.01 -14.59 19.07
N ASN A 354 31.17 -13.93 19.19
CA ASN A 354 31.66 -13.35 20.45
C ASN A 354 31.69 -14.38 21.61
N GLY A 355 31.99 -15.64 21.30
CA GLY A 355 32.00 -16.75 22.26
C GLY A 355 30.62 -17.32 22.61
N GLN A 356 29.53 -16.75 22.09
CA GLN A 356 28.16 -17.27 22.26
C GLN A 356 27.84 -18.26 21.15
N SER A 357 27.41 -19.48 21.52
CA SER A 357 26.97 -20.48 20.56
C SER A 357 25.70 -20.04 19.86
N ILE A 358 25.68 -20.22 18.53
CA ILE A 358 24.54 -19.88 17.68
C ILE A 358 23.78 -21.16 17.35
N SER A 359 22.48 -21.15 17.64
CA SER A 359 21.56 -22.24 17.32
C SER A 359 20.56 -21.84 16.23
N SER A 360 20.32 -20.54 16.06
CA SER A 360 19.30 -20.00 15.17
C SER A 360 19.72 -18.70 14.48
N ALA A 361 19.05 -18.35 13.37
CA ALA A 361 19.22 -17.05 12.74
C ALA A 361 18.79 -15.87 13.64
N SER A 362 17.85 -16.11 14.57
CA SER A 362 17.41 -15.08 15.52
C SER A 362 18.52 -14.72 16.50
N ASP A 363 19.31 -15.70 16.95
CA ASP A 363 20.46 -15.47 17.84
C ASP A 363 21.46 -14.51 17.18
N VAL A 364 21.74 -14.72 15.89
CA VAL A 364 22.61 -13.84 15.09
C VAL A 364 22.04 -12.43 15.01
N SER A 365 20.75 -12.28 14.69
CA SER A 365 20.09 -10.97 14.62
C SER A 365 20.15 -10.21 15.94
N ASP A 366 20.00 -10.90 17.07
CA ASP A 366 20.01 -10.25 18.39
C ASP A 366 21.42 -9.82 18.82
N ILE A 367 22.45 -10.58 18.47
CA ILE A 367 23.84 -10.18 18.71
C ILE A 367 24.23 -8.99 17.82
N ILE A 368 23.83 -8.98 16.53
CA ILE A 368 24.07 -7.83 15.63
C ILE A 368 23.52 -6.53 16.21
N LYS A 369 22.32 -6.55 16.80
CA LYS A 369 21.72 -5.35 17.42
C LYS A 369 22.52 -4.83 18.60
N LYS A 370 23.14 -5.72 19.37
CA LYS A 370 23.81 -5.39 20.63
C LYS A 370 25.26 -4.98 20.42
N ASP A 371 26.04 -5.80 19.73
CA ASP A 371 27.50 -5.68 19.73
C ASP A 371 27.99 -4.82 18.56
N SER A 372 29.12 -4.13 18.73
CA SER A 372 29.74 -3.27 17.70
C SER A 372 30.72 -4.02 16.80
N THR A 373 31.11 -5.22 17.20
CA THR A 373 32.05 -6.07 16.47
C THR A 373 31.64 -7.52 16.71
N LEU A 374 31.65 -8.30 15.64
CA LEU A 374 31.22 -9.70 15.63
C LEU A 374 32.44 -10.57 15.31
N HIS A 375 32.99 -11.23 16.31
CA HIS A 375 33.98 -12.29 16.13
C HIS A 375 33.24 -13.59 15.89
N MET A 376 33.06 -13.93 14.63
CA MET A 376 32.24 -15.04 14.18
C MET A 376 33.12 -16.28 13.96
N VAL A 377 32.65 -17.43 14.41
CA VAL A 377 33.16 -18.73 13.96
C VAL A 377 32.13 -19.31 13.01
N VAL A 378 32.55 -19.55 11.77
CA VAL A 378 31.72 -20.14 10.73
C VAL A 378 32.31 -21.45 10.27
N ARG A 379 31.44 -22.42 10.00
CA ARG A 379 31.82 -23.68 9.38
C ARG A 379 31.71 -23.51 7.87
N ARG A 380 32.85 -23.65 7.19
CA ARG A 380 32.97 -23.58 5.72
C ARG A 380 33.57 -24.89 5.23
N GLY A 381 32.74 -25.74 4.64
CA GLY A 381 33.14 -27.12 4.38
C GLY A 381 33.49 -27.84 5.68
N ASN A 382 34.69 -28.43 5.76
CA ASN A 382 35.13 -29.14 6.97
C ASN A 382 35.98 -28.28 7.92
N GLU A 383 36.13 -26.98 7.64
CA GLU A 383 36.99 -26.08 8.42
C GLU A 383 36.17 -25.08 9.25
N ASP A 384 36.70 -24.74 10.42
CA ASP A 384 36.24 -23.59 11.20
C ASP A 384 37.05 -22.36 10.80
N VAL A 385 36.35 -21.34 10.30
CA VAL A 385 36.94 -20.07 9.90
C VAL A 385 36.51 -19.00 10.88
N MET A 386 37.48 -18.27 11.42
CA MET A 386 37.23 -17.12 12.28
C MET A 386 37.17 -15.85 11.42
N LEU A 387 36.08 -15.10 11.54
CA LEU A 387 35.82 -13.87 10.81
C LEU A 387 35.55 -12.73 11.79
N THR A 388 35.90 -11.51 11.41
CA THR A 388 35.52 -10.30 12.15
C THR A 388 34.69 -9.41 11.26
N VAL A 389 33.43 -9.20 11.65
CA VAL A 389 32.46 -8.36 10.92
C VAL A 389 32.09 -7.18 11.80
N VAL A 390 32.16 -5.97 11.25
CA VAL A 390 31.78 -4.73 11.96
C VAL A 390 30.46 -4.24 11.37
N PRO A 391 29.33 -4.32 12.10
CA PRO A 391 28.05 -3.85 11.60
C PRO A 391 28.08 -2.36 11.24
N GLU A 392 27.46 -2.02 10.11
CA GLU A 392 27.19 -0.63 9.75
C GLU A 392 25.94 -0.16 10.51
N GLU A 393 26.00 1.04 11.06
CA GLU A 393 24.82 1.71 11.59
C GLU A 393 24.06 2.37 10.44
N ILE A 394 22.87 1.84 10.15
CA ILE A 394 21.96 2.42 9.17
C ILE A 394 20.87 3.19 9.90
N ASP A 395 20.52 4.35 9.34
CA ASP A 395 19.28 5.01 9.72
C ASP A 395 18.10 4.06 9.44
N PRO A 396 17.09 4.03 10.33
CA PRO A 396 15.95 3.12 10.27
C PRO A 396 15.21 3.13 8.92
#